data_AF-A0A9Q3LAC9-F1
#
_entry.id   AF-A0A9Q3LAC9-F1
#
_cell.length_a   1.000
_cell.length_b   1.000
_cell.length_c   1.000
_cell.angle_alpha   90.00
_cell.angle_beta   90.00
_cell.angle_gamma   90.00
#
_symmetry.space_group_name_H-M   'P 1'
#
loop_
_entity.id
_entity.type
_entity.pdbx_description
1 polymer ?
#
loop_
_entity_poly.entity_id
_entity_poly.type
_entity_poly.pdbx_seq_one_letter_code
_entity_poly.pdbx_strand_id
1 'polypeptide(L)'
;MWYSVEEIRENKDIINDLTLTVVSVYDALRKILSVVSDLSEEERDILTKNNINNLKETSKALKEFHKTLFSLIKRKKSNFTEEEMNKKFTYLELVGTTKDIKNLVELNIFSEHELNKIQKMSFKFEPFSGCNLPE
;
A
#
# COMPACT_ATOMS: atom_id res chain seq x y z
N MET A 1 5.25 15.39 3.69
CA MET A 1 5.11 15.88 2.31
C MET A 1 3.79 15.36 1.74
N TRP A 2 3.09 16.12 0.91
CA TRP A 2 1.85 15.66 0.27
C TRP A 2 2.11 15.35 -1.19
N TYR A 3 1.63 14.19 -1.64
CA TYR A 3 1.74 13.80 -3.05
C TYR A 3 0.47 13.12 -3.52
N SER A 4 0.03 13.46 -4.72
CA SER A 4 -1.08 12.80 -5.40
C SER A 4 -0.66 11.44 -5.96
N VAL A 5 -1.64 10.58 -6.25
CA VAL A 5 -1.38 9.31 -6.95
C VAL A 5 -0.73 9.54 -8.31
N GLU A 6 -1.12 10.58 -9.02
CA GLU A 6 -0.58 10.92 -10.34
C GLU A 6 0.92 11.23 -10.27
N GLU A 7 1.32 12.09 -9.33
CA GLU A 7 2.73 12.44 -9.12
C GLU A 7 3.60 11.23 -8.74
N ILE A 8 3.05 10.30 -7.95
CA ILE A 8 3.71 9.03 -7.61
C ILE A 8 3.92 8.16 -8.87
N ARG A 9 2.90 8.05 -9.72
CA ARG A 9 2.98 7.24 -10.97
C ARG A 9 4.03 7.80 -11.92
N GLU A 10 4.04 9.11 -12.10
CA GLU A 10 4.98 9.83 -12.96
C GLU A 10 6.40 9.90 -12.40
N ASN A 11 6.61 9.46 -11.15
CA ASN A 11 7.87 9.64 -10.42
C ASN A 11 8.32 11.12 -10.38
N LYS A 12 7.36 12.03 -10.21
CA LYS A 12 7.65 13.46 -10.15
C LYS A 12 8.60 13.73 -8.98
N ASP A 13 9.59 14.61 -9.21
CA ASP A 13 10.59 14.99 -8.21
C ASP A 13 11.37 13.80 -7.59
N ILE A 14 11.49 12.68 -8.32
CA ILE A 14 12.22 11.48 -7.87
C ILE A 14 11.60 10.88 -6.59
N ILE A 15 10.30 11.12 -6.38
CA ILE A 15 9.57 10.68 -5.17
C ILE A 15 9.68 9.18 -4.90
N ASN A 16 9.79 8.34 -5.94
CA ASN A 16 9.86 6.89 -5.79
C ASN A 16 11.19 6.40 -5.22
N ASP A 17 12.21 7.25 -5.14
CA ASP A 17 13.49 6.94 -4.49
C ASP A 17 13.59 7.55 -3.09
N LEU A 18 12.55 8.24 -2.61
CA LEU A 18 12.50 8.70 -1.22
C LEU A 18 12.28 7.51 -0.28
N THR A 19 13.06 7.48 0.81
CA THR A 19 12.81 6.58 1.93
C THR A 19 11.77 7.21 2.86
N LEU A 20 10.64 6.53 3.05
CA LEU A 20 9.51 6.98 3.84
C LEU A 20 9.28 6.05 5.04
N THR A 21 8.50 6.50 6.01
CA THR A 21 8.01 5.61 7.06
C THR A 21 7.07 4.55 6.46
N VAL A 22 7.29 3.27 6.80
CA VAL A 22 6.43 2.17 6.35
C VAL A 22 4.96 2.40 6.74
N VAL A 23 4.71 3.06 7.87
CA VAL A 23 3.36 3.38 8.36
C VAL A 23 2.65 4.34 7.40
N SER A 24 3.31 5.39 6.91
CA SER A 24 2.68 6.35 5.99
C SER A 24 2.37 5.72 4.62
N VAL A 25 3.20 4.78 4.16
CA VAL A 25 2.96 3.99 2.94
C VAL A 25 1.81 3.00 3.15
N TYR A 26 1.80 2.28 4.27
CA TYR A 26 0.73 1.38 4.65
C TYR A 26 -0.63 2.09 4.72
N ASP A 27 -0.67 3.30 5.30
CA ASP A 27 -1.87 4.13 5.34
C ASP A 27 -2.35 4.57 3.95
N ALA A 28 -1.44 4.86 3.03
CA ALA A 28 -1.80 5.17 1.66
C ALA A 28 -2.40 3.94 0.94
N LEU A 29 -1.78 2.77 1.08
CA LEU A 29 -2.28 1.52 0.51
C LEU A 29 -3.69 1.19 1.04
N ARG A 30 -3.92 1.30 2.35
CA ARG A 30 -5.24 1.15 2.99
C ARG A 30 -6.30 2.08 2.42
N LYS A 31 -5.95 3.36 2.25
CA LYS A 31 -6.85 4.36 1.66
C LYS A 31 -7.23 3.99 0.22
N ILE A 32 -6.28 3.54 -0.59
CA ILE A 32 -6.55 3.05 -1.94
C ILE A 32 -7.48 1.84 -1.90
N LEU A 33 -7.20 0.86 -1.04
CA LEU A 33 -8.02 -0.35 -0.93
C LEU A 33 -9.42 -0.07 -0.37
N SER A 34 -9.62 1.02 0.38
CA SER A 34 -10.94 1.40 0.92
C SER A 34 -11.99 1.70 -0.15
N VAL A 35 -11.57 2.04 -1.38
CA VAL A 35 -12.51 2.28 -2.48
C VAL A 35 -12.94 1.00 -3.19
N VAL A 36 -12.29 -0.14 -2.90
CA VAL A 36 -12.63 -1.42 -3.51
C VAL A 36 -14.02 -1.85 -3.04
N SER A 37 -14.89 -2.07 -4.02
CA SER A 37 -16.31 -2.31 -3.79
C SER A 37 -16.63 -3.76 -3.40
N ASP A 38 -15.87 -4.73 -3.91
CA ASP A 38 -16.09 -6.17 -3.77
C ASP A 38 -15.26 -6.84 -2.66
N LEU A 39 -14.92 -6.09 -1.60
CA LEU A 39 -14.26 -6.67 -0.41
C LEU A 39 -15.28 -7.39 0.47
N SER A 40 -14.94 -8.58 0.96
CA SER A 40 -15.65 -9.21 2.07
C SER A 40 -15.52 -8.38 3.35
N GLU A 41 -16.33 -8.66 4.37
CA GLU A 41 -16.25 -7.96 5.66
C GLU A 41 -14.88 -8.17 6.32
N GLU A 42 -14.35 -9.39 6.29
CA GLU A 42 -13.03 -9.74 6.79
C GLU A 42 -11.91 -9.05 6.00
N GLU A 43 -12.00 -9.03 4.66
CA GLU A 43 -11.03 -8.34 3.81
C GLU A 43 -11.03 -6.84 4.07
N ARG A 44 -12.22 -6.25 4.22
CA ARG A 44 -12.38 -4.83 4.52
C ARG A 44 -11.76 -4.49 5.88
N ASP A 45 -11.95 -5.33 6.89
CA ASP A 45 -11.33 -5.15 8.20
C ASP A 45 -9.80 -5.08 8.09
N ILE A 46 -9.20 -6.12 7.49
CA ILE A 46 -7.74 -6.26 7.41
C ILE A 46 -7.11 -5.22 6.46
N LEU A 47 -7.72 -4.93 5.32
CA LEU A 47 -7.15 -4.07 4.28
C LEU A 47 -7.41 -2.58 4.50
N THR A 48 -8.35 -2.19 5.37
CA THR A 48 -8.77 -0.78 5.50
C THR A 48 -8.72 -0.23 6.92
N LYS A 49 -8.67 -1.05 7.97
CA LYS A 49 -8.52 -0.57 9.36
C LYS A 49 -7.05 -0.40 9.75
N ASN A 50 -6.79 0.59 10.61
CA ASN A 50 -5.43 0.87 11.07
C ASN A 50 -5.22 0.14 12.38
N ASN A 51 -4.44 -0.93 12.35
CA ASN A 51 -4.21 -1.77 13.53
C ASN A 51 -2.74 -1.70 14.00
N ILE A 52 -1.99 -0.66 13.58
CA ILE A 52 -0.56 -0.53 13.90
C ILE A 52 -0.35 0.45 15.05
N ASN A 53 -0.03 -0.07 16.23
CA ASN A 53 0.26 0.72 17.45
C ASN A 53 1.72 0.60 17.95
N ASN A 54 2.44 -0.49 17.63
CA ASN A 54 3.85 -0.72 18.00
C ASN A 54 4.53 -1.70 17.03
N LEU A 55 5.86 -1.82 17.05
CA LEU A 55 6.67 -2.60 16.08
C LEU A 55 6.27 -4.08 15.97
N LYS A 56 5.98 -4.74 17.10
CA LYS A 56 5.60 -6.15 17.15
C LYS A 56 4.25 -6.37 16.48
N GLU A 57 3.30 -5.46 16.71
CA GLU A 57 2.00 -5.44 16.05
C GLU A 57 2.11 -5.02 14.58
N THR A 58 3.00 -4.08 14.23
CA THR A 58 3.31 -3.67 12.85
C THR A 58 3.67 -4.88 11.99
N SER A 59 4.63 -5.70 12.44
CA SER A 59 5.11 -6.85 11.66
C SER A 59 4.02 -7.90 11.45
N LYS A 60 3.17 -8.13 12.46
CA LYS A 60 2.05 -9.07 12.35
C LYS A 60 0.97 -8.52 11.42
N ALA A 61 0.55 -7.27 11.63
CA ALA A 61 -0.47 -6.61 10.82
C ALA A 61 -0.06 -6.52 9.35
N LEU A 62 1.21 -6.21 9.06
CA LEU A 62 1.71 -6.16 7.68
C LEU A 62 1.70 -7.54 7.01
N LYS A 63 2.01 -8.62 7.74
CA LYS A 63 1.92 -10.00 7.22
C LYS A 63 0.48 -10.40 6.92
N GLU A 64 -0.45 -10.11 7.83
CA GLU A 64 -1.88 -10.36 7.63
C GLU A 64 -2.41 -9.55 6.45
N PHE A 65 -2.09 -8.26 6.40
CA PHE A 65 -2.41 -7.38 5.28
C PHE A 65 -1.87 -7.92 3.95
N HIS A 66 -0.61 -8.36 3.90
CA HIS A 66 0.01 -8.87 2.69
C HIS A 66 -0.68 -10.14 2.17
N LYS A 67 -1.02 -11.08 3.06
CA LYS A 67 -1.76 -12.30 2.67
C LYS A 67 -3.14 -11.97 2.13
N THR A 68 -3.87 -11.07 2.79
CA THR A 68 -5.21 -10.67 2.34
C THR A 68 -5.14 -9.91 1.01
N LEU A 69 -4.16 -9.03 0.85
CA LEU A 69 -3.93 -8.31 -0.40
C LEU A 69 -3.58 -9.27 -1.54
N PHE A 70 -2.72 -10.27 -1.29
CA PHE A 70 -2.41 -11.30 -2.27
C PHE A 70 -3.66 -12.08 -2.70
N SER A 71 -4.51 -12.50 -1.74
CA SER A 71 -5.78 -13.18 -2.04
C SER A 71 -6.71 -12.33 -2.90
N LEU A 72 -6.83 -11.03 -2.61
CA LEU A 72 -7.59 -10.08 -3.42
C LEU A 72 -7.03 -9.96 -4.84
N ILE A 73 -5.71 -9.74 -4.95
CA ILE A 73 -5.04 -9.60 -6.26
C ILE A 73 -5.21 -10.89 -7.06
N LYS A 74 -5.01 -12.06 -6.45
CA LYS A 74 -5.17 -13.35 -7.11
C LYS A 74 -6.60 -13.59 -7.59
N ARG A 75 -7.61 -13.14 -6.82
CA ARG A 75 -9.02 -13.18 -7.26
C ARG A 75 -9.27 -12.33 -8.49
N LYS A 76 -8.65 -11.14 -8.57
CA LYS A 76 -8.84 -10.19 -9.68
C LYS A 76 -7.88 -10.40 -10.86
N LYS A 77 -6.76 -11.07 -10.64
CA LYS A 77 -5.67 -11.32 -11.58
C LYS A 77 -5.09 -12.71 -11.30
N SER A 78 -5.75 -13.75 -11.80
CA SER A 78 -5.47 -15.16 -11.50
C SER A 78 -4.02 -15.61 -11.72
N ASN A 79 -3.32 -14.97 -12.67
CA ASN A 79 -1.96 -15.31 -13.03
C ASN A 79 -0.91 -14.68 -12.10
N PHE A 80 -1.32 -13.85 -11.14
CA PHE A 80 -0.41 -13.21 -10.21
C PHE A 80 0.12 -14.21 -9.18
N THR A 81 1.44 -14.30 -9.08
CA THR A 81 2.13 -15.25 -8.22
C THR A 81 2.57 -14.62 -6.89
N GLU A 82 2.81 -15.46 -5.89
CA GLU A 82 3.37 -15.01 -4.60
C GLU A 82 4.80 -14.46 -4.77
N GLU A 83 5.55 -14.99 -5.75
CA GLU A 83 6.88 -14.47 -6.09
C GLU A 83 6.79 -13.04 -6.65
N GLU A 84 5.84 -12.76 -7.53
CA GLU A 84 5.58 -11.40 -8.03
C GLU A 84 5.10 -10.46 -6.92
N MET A 85 4.28 -10.96 -5.99
CA MET A 85 3.83 -10.20 -4.82
C MET A 85 5.03 -9.73 -3.99
N ASN A 86 5.91 -10.66 -3.60
CA ASN A 86 7.08 -10.37 -2.78
C ASN A 86 8.10 -9.48 -3.50
N LYS A 87 8.21 -9.58 -4.84
CA LYS A 87 9.07 -8.71 -5.64
C LYS A 87 8.52 -7.29 -5.80
N LYS A 88 7.19 -7.13 -5.88
CA LYS A 88 6.55 -5.82 -6.08
C LYS A 88 6.37 -5.03 -4.80
N PHE A 89 6.23 -5.68 -3.66
CA PHE A 89 5.86 -5.02 -2.41
C PHE A 89 6.95 -5.16 -1.35
N THR A 90 7.57 -4.03 -0.99
CA THR A 90 8.70 -3.98 -0.05
C THR A 90 8.32 -3.60 1.38
N TYR A 91 7.09 -3.15 1.61
CA TYR A 91 6.63 -2.77 2.95
C TYR A 91 6.78 -3.88 4.01
N LEU A 92 6.81 -5.16 3.61
CA LEU A 92 7.07 -6.28 4.53
C LEU A 92 8.48 -6.24 5.14
N GLU A 93 9.43 -5.64 4.45
CA GLU A 93 10.80 -5.42 4.91
C GLU A 93 10.90 -4.17 5.83
N LEU A 94 9.76 -3.59 6.21
CA LEU A 94 9.65 -2.31 6.94
C LEU A 94 10.27 -1.13 6.18
N VAL A 95 10.43 -1.27 4.87
CA VAL A 95 10.90 -0.21 3.97
C VAL A 95 9.67 0.48 3.38
N GLY A 96 9.48 1.76 3.71
CA GLY A 96 8.44 2.59 3.11
C GLY A 96 8.94 3.21 1.80
N THR A 97 8.30 2.86 0.68
CA THR A 97 8.50 3.52 -0.61
C THR A 97 7.17 3.78 -1.31
N THR A 98 7.06 4.90 -2.04
CA THR A 98 5.89 5.13 -2.91
C THR A 98 5.82 4.16 -4.09
N LYS A 99 6.89 3.38 -4.36
CA LYS A 99 6.85 2.28 -5.34
C LYS A 99 5.77 1.25 -5.01
N ASP A 100 5.50 0.97 -3.74
CA ASP A 100 4.42 0.06 -3.33
C ASP A 100 3.04 0.57 -3.78
N ILE A 101 2.83 1.89 -3.70
CA ILE A 101 1.60 2.55 -4.14
C ILE A 101 1.48 2.50 -5.66
N LYS A 102 2.56 2.87 -6.36
CA LYS A 102 2.62 2.80 -7.81
C LYS A 102 2.32 1.38 -8.30
N ASN A 103 2.99 0.39 -7.71
CA ASN A 103 2.82 -1.01 -8.05
C ASN A 103 1.37 -1.45 -7.85
N LEU A 104 0.73 -1.11 -6.73
CA LEU A 104 -0.68 -1.44 -6.48
C LEU A 104 -1.60 -0.86 -7.57
N VAL A 105 -1.46 0.44 -7.87
CA VAL A 105 -2.33 1.12 -8.85
C VAL A 105 -2.14 0.56 -10.26
N GLU A 106 -0.93 0.12 -10.61
CA GLU A 106 -0.60 -0.42 -11.95
C GLU A 106 -0.91 -1.92 -12.11
N LEU A 107 -1.40 -2.62 -11.07
CA LEU A 107 -1.78 -4.04 -11.18
C LEU A 107 -3.02 -4.28 -12.07
N ASN A 108 -3.76 -3.23 -12.40
CA ASN A 108 -5.03 -3.26 -13.14
C ASN A 108 -6.10 -4.13 -12.46
N ILE A 109 -6.21 -4.02 -11.13
CA ILE A 109 -7.19 -4.73 -10.30
C ILE A 109 -8.38 -3.86 -9.88
N PHE A 110 -8.41 -2.60 -10.31
CA PHE A 110 -9.44 -1.63 -9.98
C PHE A 110 -10.33 -1.38 -11.20
N SER A 111 -11.63 -1.23 -10.96
CA SER A 111 -12.57 -0.76 -11.99
C SER A 111 -12.30 0.71 -12.35
N GLU A 112 -12.81 1.17 -13.50
CA GLU A 112 -12.66 2.56 -13.93
C GLU A 112 -13.19 3.57 -12.89
N HIS A 113 -14.34 3.27 -12.28
CA HIS A 113 -14.91 4.10 -11.22
C HIS A 113 -14.02 4.15 -9.97
N GLU A 114 -13.39 3.04 -9.58
CA GLU A 114 -12.44 2.99 -8.46
C GLU A 114 -11.16 3.77 -8.81
N LEU A 115 -10.62 3.61 -10.03
CA LEU A 115 -9.46 4.35 -10.51
C LEU A 115 -9.70 5.87 -10.50
N ASN A 116 -10.87 6.33 -10.93
CA ASN A 116 -11.25 7.74 -10.90
C ASN A 116 -11.26 8.32 -9.48
N LYS A 117 -11.58 7.52 -8.46
CA LYS A 117 -11.47 7.93 -7.05
C LYS A 117 -10.02 7.93 -6.59
N ILE A 118 -9.26 6.90 -6.95
CA ILE A 118 -7.85 6.74 -6.59
C ILE A 118 -7.02 7.90 -7.14
N GLN A 119 -7.21 8.29 -8.41
CA GLN A 119 -6.46 9.39 -9.04
C GLN A 119 -6.63 10.74 -8.32
N LYS A 120 -7.76 10.94 -7.66
CA LYS A 120 -8.05 12.16 -6.87
C LYS A 120 -7.48 12.12 -5.46
N MET A 121 -6.85 11.02 -5.05
CA MET A 121 -6.27 10.88 -3.72
C MET A 121 -4.93 11.58 -3.62
N SER A 122 -4.67 12.13 -2.44
CA SER A 122 -3.36 12.61 -2.03
C SER A 122 -3.00 12.01 -0.67
N PHE A 123 -1.72 11.71 -0.49
CA PHE A 123 -1.21 11.08 0.70
C PHE A 123 -0.18 11.97 1.37
N LYS A 124 -0.21 11.99 2.70
CA LYS A 124 0.80 12.61 3.52
C LYS A 124 1.86 11.57 3.84
N PHE A 125 3.06 11.74 3.31
CA PHE A 125 4.20 10.90 3.66
C PHE A 125 5.11 11.58 4.66
N GLU A 126 5.68 10.75 5.53
CA GLU A 126 6.68 11.15 6.50
C GLU A 126 8.04 10.59 6.06
N PRO A 127 9.08 11.43 5.95
CA PRO A 127 10.40 10.95 5.59
C PRO A 127 10.91 10.00 6.66
N PHE A 128 11.61 8.93 6.25
CA PHE A 128 12.29 8.06 7.19
C PHE A 128 13.46 8.82 7.80
N SER A 129 13.28 9.25 9.04
CA SER A 129 14.37 9.75 9.87
C SER A 129 14.89 8.51 10.60
N GLY A 130 16.14 8.09 10.37
CA GLY A 130 16.72 6.84 10.88
C GLY A 130 16.70 6.60 12.41
N CYS A 131 15.94 7.38 13.16
CA CYS A 131 15.64 7.25 14.59
C CYS A 131 14.19 6.80 14.89
N ASN A 132 13.35 6.51 13.88
CA ASN A 132 11.94 6.16 14.06
C ASN A 132 11.64 4.64 13.88
N LEU A 133 12.57 3.77 14.24
CA LEU A 133 12.18 2.41 14.62
C LEU A 133 11.64 2.52 16.04
N PRO A 134 10.37 2.12 16.32
CA PRO A 134 9.97 1.95 17.70
C PRO A 134 10.90 0.91 18.33
N GLU A 135 11.58 1.28 19.42
CA GLU A 135 12.20 0.29 20.31
C GLU A 135 11.17 -0.74 20.80
#